data_AF-A0A6N7MBP2-F1
#
_entry.id   AF-A0A6N7MBP2-F1
#
_cell.length_a   1.000
_cell.length_b   1.000
_cell.length_c   1.000
_cell.angle_alpha   90.00
_cell.angle_beta   90.00
_cell.angle_gamma   90.00
#
_symmetry.space_group_name_H-M   'P 1'
#
loop_
_entity.id
_entity.type
_entity.pdbx_description
1 polymer ?
#
loop_
_entity_poly.entity_id
_entity_poly.type
_entity_poly.pdbx_seq_one_letter_code
_entity_poly.pdbx_strand_id
1 'polypeptide(L)'
;MVGKTDEEIEKIKLHQKYNMNAIREFWNAMQDADAVLVLNYDKNGIQNYVGGNTLMEIGFAHVLNQKIFMLNPIPEMPYCKTEIEAVKPIILNGDFSKIK
;
A
#
# COMPACT_ATOMS: atom_id res chain seq x y z
N MET A 1 -7.48 -12.31 0.77
CA MET A 1 -7.30 -12.70 -0.64
C MET A 1 -8.66 -13.12 -1.13
N VAL A 2 -9.18 -12.51 -2.20
CA VAL A 2 -10.57 -12.73 -2.65
C VAL A 2 -10.73 -14.19 -3.08
N GLY A 3 -11.79 -14.85 -2.59
CA GLY A 3 -12.15 -16.23 -2.99
C GLY A 3 -11.33 -17.36 -2.35
N LYS A 4 -10.60 -17.12 -1.26
CA LYS A 4 -9.83 -18.15 -0.53
C LYS A 4 -10.43 -18.45 0.83
N THR A 5 -10.31 -19.70 1.28
CA THR A 5 -10.62 -20.15 2.64
C THR A 5 -9.64 -19.58 3.67
N ASP A 6 -10.02 -19.54 4.94
CA ASP A 6 -9.16 -19.06 6.03
C ASP A 6 -7.87 -19.88 6.14
N GLU A 7 -7.97 -21.20 5.95
CA GLU A 7 -6.83 -22.12 5.99
C GLU A 7 -5.83 -21.86 4.85
N GLU A 8 -6.33 -21.59 3.64
CA GLU A 8 -5.49 -21.19 2.50
C GLU A 8 -4.84 -19.82 2.74
N ILE A 9 -5.57 -18.86 3.31
CA ILE A 9 -5.05 -17.53 3.65
C ILE A 9 -3.91 -17.67 4.67
N GLU A 10 -4.09 -18.52 5.69
CA GLU A 10 -3.08 -18.74 6.72
C GLU A 10 -1.82 -19.42 6.17
N LYS A 11 -1.99 -20.43 5.30
CA LYS A 11 -0.87 -21.10 4.63
C LYS A 11 -0.08 -20.15 3.74
N ILE A 12 -0.76 -19.26 3.01
CA ILE A 12 -0.11 -18.24 2.17
C ILE A 12 0.63 -17.21 3.04
N LYS A 13 0.02 -16.74 4.14
CA LYS A 13 0.67 -15.83 5.08
C LYS A 13 1.95 -16.43 5.67
N LEU A 14 1.90 -17.69 6.10
CA LEU A 14 3.06 -18.41 6.61
C LEU A 14 4.14 -18.54 5.52
N HIS A 15 3.77 -18.95 4.31
CA HIS A 15 4.73 -19.05 3.22
C HIS A 15 5.40 -17.71 2.89
N GLN A 16 4.61 -16.62 2.78
CA GLN A 16 5.11 -15.27 2.56
C GLN A 16 6.06 -14.82 3.67
N LYS A 17 5.72 -15.10 4.94
CA LYS A 17 6.52 -14.70 6.10
C LYS A 17 7.86 -15.42 6.20
N TYR A 18 7.90 -16.70 5.82
CA TYR A 18 9.09 -17.54 6.00
C TYR A 18 9.94 -17.72 4.74
N ASN A 19 9.37 -17.49 3.55
CA ASN A 19 10.03 -17.83 2.28
C ASN A 19 10.09 -16.69 1.28
N MET A 20 9.33 -15.59 1.47
CA MET A 20 9.33 -14.48 0.53
C MET A 20 10.05 -13.27 1.11
N ASN A 21 10.93 -12.69 0.30
CA ASN A 21 11.52 -11.39 0.60
C ASN A 21 10.55 -10.32 0.11
N ALA A 22 9.34 -10.27 0.68
CA ALA A 22 8.23 -9.46 0.18
C ALA A 22 8.61 -7.99 -0.05
N ILE A 23 9.44 -7.42 0.84
CA ILE A 23 9.98 -6.06 0.69
C ILE A 23 10.82 -5.92 -0.59
N ARG A 24 11.75 -6.86 -0.84
CA ARG A 24 12.62 -6.81 -2.04
C ARG A 24 11.85 -7.14 -3.32
N GLU A 25 10.91 -8.06 -3.26
CA GLU A 25 10.07 -8.41 -4.41
C GLU A 25 9.20 -7.24 -4.82
N PHE A 26 8.57 -6.56 -3.85
CA PHE A 26 7.80 -5.35 -4.12
C PHE A 26 8.71 -4.26 -4.68
N TRP A 27 9.85 -3.99 -4.03
CA TRP A 27 10.85 -3.04 -4.54
C TRP A 27 11.24 -3.33 -5.99
N ASN A 28 11.56 -4.59 -6.31
CA ASN A 28 11.92 -4.99 -7.68
C ASN A 28 10.77 -4.76 -8.66
N ALA A 29 9.52 -4.99 -8.26
CA ALA A 29 8.34 -4.75 -9.09
C ALA A 29 8.05 -3.25 -9.28
N MET A 30 8.52 -2.39 -8.37
CA MET A 30 8.44 -0.94 -8.52
C MET A 30 9.47 -0.40 -9.49
N GLN A 31 10.58 -1.11 -9.76
CA GLN A 31 11.57 -0.63 -10.70
C GLN A 31 10.92 -0.40 -12.07
N ASP A 32 11.19 0.77 -12.65
CA ASP A 32 10.64 1.24 -13.93
C ASP A 32 9.12 1.51 -13.96
N ALA A 33 8.41 1.42 -12.83
CA ALA A 33 7.02 1.83 -12.77
C ALA A 33 6.88 3.36 -12.69
N ASP A 34 5.83 3.91 -13.30
CA ASP A 34 5.54 5.35 -13.25
C ASP A 34 4.87 5.79 -11.94
N ALA A 35 4.15 4.86 -11.30
CA ALA A 35 3.27 5.16 -10.18
C ALA A 35 2.96 3.95 -9.30
N VAL A 36 2.55 4.23 -8.06
CA VAL A 36 1.93 3.27 -7.15
C VAL A 36 0.50 3.70 -6.81
N LEU A 37 -0.42 2.74 -6.72
CA LEU A 37 -1.77 2.96 -6.23
C LEU A 37 -1.98 2.20 -4.91
N VAL A 38 -2.20 2.93 -3.83
CA VAL A 38 -2.48 2.40 -2.51
C VAL A 38 -3.98 2.16 -2.35
N LEU A 39 -4.34 0.90 -2.16
CA LEU A 39 -5.72 0.47 -1.92
C LEU A 39 -6.01 0.42 -0.41
N ASN A 40 -6.03 1.60 0.21
CA ASN A 40 -6.24 1.77 1.66
C ASN A 40 -7.70 1.56 2.06
N TYR A 41 -8.17 0.33 1.98
CA TYR A 41 -9.49 -0.07 2.49
C TYR A 41 -9.52 -0.10 4.02
N ASP A 42 -10.72 -0.03 4.58
CA ASP A 42 -10.94 -0.23 6.01
C ASP A 42 -10.47 -1.61 6.45
N LYS A 43 -9.76 -1.65 7.57
CA LYS A 43 -9.22 -2.90 8.12
C LYS A 43 -9.06 -2.80 9.62
N ASN A 44 -9.34 -3.89 10.34
CA ASN A 44 -9.22 -3.97 11.80
C ASN A 44 -10.02 -2.88 12.54
N GLY A 45 -11.17 -2.46 11.98
CA GLY A 45 -11.98 -1.37 12.53
C GLY A 45 -11.39 0.04 12.35
N ILE A 46 -10.30 0.17 11.60
CA ILE A 46 -9.66 1.45 11.28
C ILE A 46 -10.01 1.84 9.85
N GLN A 47 -10.57 3.04 9.70
CA GLN A 47 -10.93 3.59 8.40
C GLN A 47 -9.68 3.93 7.59
N ASN A 48 -9.70 3.66 6.28
CA ASN A 48 -8.63 3.99 5.34
C ASN A 48 -7.25 3.42 5.71
N TYR A 49 -7.24 2.25 6.36
CA TYR A 49 -6.08 1.69 7.04
C TYR A 49 -4.84 1.57 6.13
N VAL A 50 -3.69 1.99 6.67
CA VAL A 50 -2.37 1.76 6.07
C VAL A 50 -1.50 1.03 7.10
N GLY A 51 -0.99 -0.15 6.72
CA GLY A 51 -0.08 -0.93 7.54
C GLY A 51 1.38 -0.53 7.35
N GLY A 52 2.26 -1.00 8.24
CA GLY A 52 3.69 -0.66 8.21
C GLY A 52 4.39 -1.01 6.89
N ASN A 53 4.08 -2.17 6.29
CA ASN A 53 4.64 -2.53 4.98
C ASN A 53 4.23 -1.53 3.90
N THR A 54 2.94 -1.20 3.82
CA THR A 54 2.43 -0.23 2.84
C THR A 54 3.01 1.17 3.06
N LEU A 55 3.26 1.58 4.31
CA LEU A 55 3.96 2.83 4.59
C LEU A 55 5.40 2.82 4.02
N MET A 56 6.13 1.71 4.16
CA MET A 56 7.46 1.57 3.56
C MET A 56 7.41 1.61 2.03
N GLU A 57 6.43 0.94 1.43
CA GLU A 57 6.20 0.90 -0.02
C GLU A 57 5.90 2.31 -0.58
N ILE A 58 5.12 3.11 0.15
CA ILE A 58 4.89 4.54 -0.16
C ILE A 58 6.22 5.32 -0.11
N GLY A 59 7.05 5.07 0.90
CA GLY A 59 8.37 5.69 1.02
C GLY A 59 9.30 5.33 -0.15
N PHE A 60 9.29 4.08 -0.60
CA PHE A 60 10.03 3.65 -1.78
C PHE A 60 9.57 4.35 -3.06
N ALA A 61 8.27 4.49 -3.26
CA ALA A 61 7.71 5.20 -4.41
C ALA A 61 8.19 6.66 -4.44
N HIS A 62 8.25 7.30 -3.26
CA HIS A 62 8.76 8.66 -3.15
C HIS A 62 10.24 8.75 -3.54
N VAL A 63 11.09 7.83 -3.05
CA VAL A 63 12.52 7.78 -3.41
C VAL A 63 12.73 7.53 -4.90
N LEU A 64 11.89 6.70 -5.52
CA LEU A 64 11.92 6.41 -6.95
C LEU A 64 11.27 7.50 -7.81
N ASN A 65 10.82 8.61 -7.21
CA ASN A 65 10.13 9.72 -7.88
C ASN A 65 8.87 9.26 -8.66
N GLN A 66 8.18 8.25 -8.15
CA GLN A 66 6.94 7.73 -8.70
C GLN A 66 5.75 8.55 -8.23
N LYS A 67 4.70 8.62 -9.06
CA LYS A 67 3.43 9.20 -8.61
C LYS A 67 2.80 8.29 -7.57
N ILE A 68 2.36 8.86 -6.46
CA ILE A 68 1.71 8.10 -5.37
C ILE A 68 0.23 8.43 -5.41
N PHE A 69 -0.61 7.43 -5.68
CA PHE A 69 -2.06 7.55 -5.63
C PHE A 69 -2.60 6.81 -4.41
N MET A 70 -3.65 7.33 -3.80
CA MET A 70 -4.41 6.64 -2.76
C MET A 70 -5.88 6.57 -3.16
N LEU A 71 -6.48 5.40 -2.99
CA LEU A 71 -7.88 5.18 -3.33
C LEU A 71 -8.80 6.03 -2.44
N ASN A 72 -8.54 6.02 -1.13
CA ASN A 72 -9.29 6.74 -0.10
C ASN A 72 -8.41 7.79 0.60
N PRO A 73 -8.98 8.71 1.39
CA PRO A 73 -8.21 9.72 2.14
C PRO A 73 -7.14 9.12 3.05
N ILE A 74 -6.16 9.94 3.42
CA ILE A 74 -5.09 9.56 4.35
C ILE A 74 -5.73 9.11 5.69
N PRO A 75 -5.31 7.98 6.28
CA PRO A 75 -5.85 7.52 7.56
C PRO A 75 -5.53 8.48 8.70
N GLU A 76 -6.48 8.62 9.64
CA GLU A 76 -6.26 9.29 10.92
C GLU A 76 -5.50 8.39 11.91
N MET A 77 -4.26 8.05 11.54
CA MET A 77 -3.38 7.16 12.30
C MET A 77 -2.11 7.91 12.74
N PRO A 78 -1.82 8.02 14.05
CA PRO A 78 -0.75 8.89 14.58
C PRO A 78 0.65 8.65 14.03
N TYR A 79 0.96 7.41 13.63
CA TYR A 79 2.32 7.01 13.24
C TYR A 79 2.56 6.96 11.73
N CYS A 80 1.54 7.25 10.92
CA CYS A 80 1.69 7.21 9.46
C CYS A 80 1.09 8.42 8.75
N LYS A 81 0.18 9.17 9.37
CA LYS A 81 -0.48 10.31 8.74
C LYS A 81 0.52 11.34 8.24
N THR A 82 1.43 11.79 9.10
CA THR A 82 2.42 12.82 8.79
C THR A 82 3.40 12.40 7.71
N GLU A 83 3.82 11.14 7.72
CA GLU A 83 4.72 10.54 6.73
C GLU A 83 4.04 10.44 5.36
N ILE A 84 2.76 10.05 5.33
CA ILE A 84 1.98 9.98 4.09
C ILE A 84 1.70 11.40 3.56
N GLU A 85 1.36 12.37 4.42
CA GLU A 85 1.18 13.77 4.02
C GLU A 85 2.46 14.35 3.40
N ALA A 86 3.63 14.02 3.96
CA ALA A 86 4.92 14.51 3.49
C ALA A 86 5.25 14.10 2.04
N VAL A 87 4.80 12.91 1.61
CA VAL A 87 5.01 12.43 0.23
C VAL A 87 3.95 12.96 -0.76
N LYS A 88 2.97 13.74 -0.29
CA LYS A 88 1.96 14.44 -1.10
C LYS A 88 1.24 13.54 -2.12
N PRO A 89 0.54 12.48 -1.68
CA PRO A 89 -0.15 11.57 -2.58
C PRO A 89 -1.36 12.25 -3.23
N ILE A 90 -1.75 11.74 -4.39
CA ILE A 90 -2.97 12.13 -5.10
C ILE A 90 -4.12 11.27 -4.60
N ILE A 91 -5.10 11.87 -3.94
CA ILE A 91 -6.27 11.17 -3.41
C ILE A 91 -7.35 11.04 -4.50
N LEU A 92 -7.69 9.80 -4.84
CA LEU A 92 -8.65 9.49 -5.89
C LEU A 92 -10.09 9.67 -5.43
N ASN A 93 -10.42 9.27 -4.20
CA ASN A 93 -11.82 9.14 -3.71
C ASN A 93 -12.68 8.34 -4.70
N GLY A 94 -12.15 7.22 -5.19
CA GLY A 94 -12.81 6.35 -6.18
C GLY A 94 -12.85 6.87 -7.62
N ASP A 95 -12.39 8.10 -7.89
CA ASP A 95 -12.33 8.65 -9.24
C ASP A 95 -10.99 8.33 -9.92
N PHE A 96 -10.98 7.28 -10.73
CA PHE A 96 -9.80 6.82 -11.48
C PHE A 96 -9.44 7.70 -12.68
N SER A 97 -10.31 8.64 -13.09
CA SER A 97 -9.99 9.58 -14.19
C SER A 97 -8.85 10.55 -13.86
N LYS A 98 -8.49 10.63 -12.57
CA LYS A 98 -7.36 11.41 -12.06
C LYS A 98 -6.00 10.75 -12.33
N ILE A 99 -5.97 9.48 -12.76
CA ILE A 99 -4.74 8.81 -13.19
C ILE A 99 -4.45 9.25 -14.63
N LYS A 100 -3.33 9.94 -14.83
CA LYS A 100 -2.87 10.48 -16.11
C LYS A 100 -1.41 10.15 -16.36
#